data_AF-A0A7L3V640-F1
#
_entry.id   AF-A0A7L3V640-F1
#
_cell.length_a   1.000
_cell.length_b   1.000
_cell.length_c   1.000
_cell.angle_alpha   90.00
_cell.angle_beta   90.00
_cell.angle_gamma   90.00
#
_symmetry.space_group_name_H-M   'P 1'
#
loop_
_entity.id
_entity.type
_entity.pdbx_description
1 polymer ?
#
loop_
_entity_poly.entity_id
_entity_poly.type
_entity_poly.pdbx_seq_one_letter_code
_entity_poly.pdbx_strand_id
1 'polypeptide(L)'
;LSILLLQVLIFCWDGTVSLMNTDTSQTVYCFCTPPSHAVAPAWQPVFTVDSANCCLLLRGDEHQHVDEFFQTKATHSTIFLFDFNSYPLKEAFPKKPDLHLKPVQELQWIERCNIFLRDRFRFLPERQEVLLEMENQEYWDCLQARAAAMDKEREKVKGEKKQ
;
A
#
# COMPACT_ATOMS: atom_id res chain seq x y z
N LEU A 1 24.24 -2.12 22.42
CA LEU A 1 23.07 -2.96 22.73
C LEU A 1 21.71 -2.24 22.61
N SER A 2 21.64 -0.95 22.25
CA SER A 2 20.41 -0.15 22.48
C SER A 2 19.62 0.24 21.23
N ILE A 3 19.99 -0.22 20.02
CA ILE A 3 19.45 0.35 18.77
C ILE A 3 18.08 -0.25 18.38
N LEU A 4 17.72 -1.45 18.88
CA LEU A 4 16.49 -2.15 18.48
C LEU A 4 15.35 -2.14 19.51
N LEU A 5 15.52 -1.54 20.71
CA LEU A 5 14.49 -1.60 21.75
C LEU A 5 13.18 -0.87 21.39
N LEU A 6 13.23 0.05 20.43
CA LEU A 6 12.13 0.94 20.04
C LEU A 6 11.90 0.90 18.52
N GLN A 7 12.13 -0.26 17.92
CA GLN A 7 11.93 -0.49 16.50
C GLN A 7 11.10 -1.75 16.26
N VAL A 8 10.13 -1.66 15.36
CA VAL A 8 9.21 -2.75 15.02
C VAL A 8 9.30 -3.01 13.52
N LEU A 9 9.41 -4.29 13.15
CA LEU A 9 9.34 -4.74 11.77
C LEU A 9 7.87 -4.99 11.40
N ILE A 10 7.41 -4.36 10.32
CA ILE A 10 6.02 -4.40 9.85
C ILE A 10 6.00 -5.13 8.50
N PHE A 11 5.17 -6.18 8.43
CA PHE A 11 4.88 -6.92 7.19
C PHE A 11 3.48 -6.55 6.72
N CYS A 12 3.40 -6.00 5.51
CA CYS A 12 2.14 -5.61 4.89
C CYS A 12 1.65 -6.70 3.91
N TRP A 13 0.35 -6.71 3.63
CA TRP A 13 -0.28 -7.70 2.75
C TRP A 13 0.12 -7.56 1.28
N ASP A 14 0.62 -6.39 0.90
CA ASP A 14 1.21 -6.11 -0.41
C ASP A 14 2.64 -6.67 -0.56
N GLY A 15 3.16 -7.36 0.47
CA GLY A 15 4.52 -7.91 0.49
C GLY A 15 5.59 -6.90 0.93
N THR A 16 5.20 -5.66 1.23
CA THR A 16 6.13 -4.64 1.72
C THR A 16 6.58 -4.96 3.15
N VAL A 17 7.89 -4.85 3.39
CA VAL A 17 8.47 -5.00 4.73
C VAL A 17 9.13 -3.70 5.14
N SER A 18 8.84 -3.20 6.33
CA SER A 18 9.37 -1.92 6.79
C SER A 18 9.80 -1.93 8.25
N LEU A 19 10.80 -1.13 8.62
CA LEU A 19 11.24 -0.94 9.99
C LEU A 19 10.73 0.42 10.48
N MET A 20 9.93 0.43 11.52
CA MET A 20 9.34 1.63 12.11
C MET A 20 9.96 1.92 13.47
N ASN A 21 10.32 3.18 13.71
CA ASN A 21 10.69 3.65 15.04
C ASN A 21 9.41 3.95 15.83
N THR A 22 9.25 3.34 17.00
CA THR A 22 8.05 3.46 17.82
C THR A 22 7.95 4.78 18.56
N ASP A 23 9.06 5.44 18.86
CA ASP A 23 9.07 6.75 19.54
C ASP A 23 8.58 7.86 18.60
N THR A 24 9.01 7.82 17.35
CA THR A 24 8.67 8.84 16.34
C THR A 24 7.47 8.44 15.49
N SER A 25 7.01 7.18 15.58
CA SER A 25 5.99 6.59 14.72
C SER A 25 6.30 6.75 13.22
N GLN A 26 7.58 6.74 12.86
CA GLN A 26 8.05 6.92 11.49
C GLN A 26 8.77 5.70 10.97
N THR A 27 8.50 5.36 9.71
CA THR A 27 9.23 4.34 8.98
C THR A 27 10.65 4.83 8.70
N VAL A 28 11.62 4.05 9.16
CA VAL A 28 13.06 4.32 9.06
C VAL A 28 13.66 3.56 7.88
N TYR A 29 13.20 2.33 7.61
CA TYR A 29 13.64 1.52 6.47
C TYR A 29 12.45 0.88 5.75
N CYS A 30 12.56 0.74 4.44
CA CYS A 30 11.68 -0.08 3.61
C CYS A 30 12.55 -1.10 2.88
N PHE A 31 12.17 -2.38 2.97
CA PHE A 31 12.90 -3.49 2.39
C PHE A 31 12.06 -4.06 1.25
N CYS A 32 12.63 -4.06 0.05
CA CYS A 32 11.97 -4.57 -1.15
C CYS A 32 12.73 -5.78 -1.66
N THR A 33 12.01 -6.86 -1.97
CA THR A 33 12.56 -7.97 -2.77
C THR A 33 12.62 -7.57 -4.25
N PRO A 34 13.50 -8.19 -5.06
CA PRO A 34 13.47 -8.01 -6.51
C PRO A 34 12.10 -8.38 -7.09
N PRO A 35 11.68 -7.81 -8.23
CA PRO A 35 10.35 -8.09 -8.83
C PRO A 35 10.08 -9.57 -9.11
N SER A 36 11.13 -10.39 -9.30
CA SER A 36 10.99 -11.84 -9.48
C SER A 36 10.62 -12.59 -8.20
N HIS A 37 10.72 -11.97 -7.03
CA HIS A 37 10.48 -12.60 -5.73
C HIS A 37 9.45 -11.83 -4.92
N ALA A 38 8.62 -12.57 -4.18
CA ALA A 38 7.70 -12.02 -3.19
C ALA A 38 8.09 -12.52 -1.80
N VAL A 39 7.89 -11.67 -0.79
CA VAL A 39 7.96 -12.11 0.60
C VAL A 39 6.77 -13.04 0.87
N ALA A 40 6.98 -14.07 1.70
CA ALA A 40 5.90 -14.92 2.17
C ALA A 40 4.75 -14.07 2.77
N PRO A 41 3.50 -14.58 2.78
CA PRO A 41 2.37 -13.82 3.29
C PRO A 41 2.64 -13.25 4.70
N ALA A 42 2.09 -12.07 4.99
CA ALA A 42 2.37 -11.34 6.23
C ALA A 42 2.06 -12.13 7.52
N TRP A 43 1.26 -13.19 7.45
CA TRP A 43 0.96 -14.09 8.58
C TRP A 43 1.97 -15.23 8.78
N GLN A 44 2.87 -15.46 7.81
CA GLN A 44 3.96 -16.46 7.86
C GLN A 44 5.26 -15.94 7.24
N PRO A 45 5.78 -14.76 7.66
CA PRO A 45 7.05 -14.27 7.17
C PRO A 45 8.20 -15.13 7.71
N VAL A 46 9.21 -15.40 6.89
CA VAL A 46 10.44 -16.07 7.32
C VAL A 46 11.57 -15.05 7.31
N PHE A 47 11.96 -14.60 8.50
CA PHE A 47 12.98 -13.57 8.68
C PHE A 47 13.77 -13.79 9.96
N THR A 48 14.94 -13.18 10.03
CA THR A 48 15.69 -13.02 11.29
C THR A 48 16.44 -11.69 11.28
N VAL A 49 16.63 -11.11 12.46
CA VAL A 49 17.37 -9.86 12.64
C VAL A 49 18.61 -10.16 13.45
N ASP A 50 19.78 -9.86 12.88
CA ASP A 50 21.05 -9.94 13.58
C ASP A 50 21.39 -8.55 14.14
N SER A 51 21.27 -8.42 15.45
CA SER A 51 21.58 -7.17 16.16
C SER A 51 23.08 -6.90 16.31
N ALA A 52 23.94 -7.92 16.19
CA ALA A 52 25.38 -7.77 16.28
C ALA A 52 25.95 -7.22 14.98
N ASN A 53 25.44 -7.70 13.84
CA ASN A 53 25.83 -7.25 12.51
C ASN A 53 24.91 -6.16 11.93
N CYS A 54 23.87 -5.75 12.69
CA CYS A 54 22.87 -4.77 12.28
C CYS A 54 22.28 -5.08 10.89
N CYS A 55 21.80 -6.31 10.70
CA CYS A 55 21.24 -6.71 9.42
C CYS A 55 19.92 -7.49 9.57
N LEU A 56 19.10 -7.42 8.53
CA LEU A 56 17.88 -8.19 8.34
C LEU A 56 18.13 -9.26 7.27
N LEU A 57 17.82 -10.50 7.61
CA LEU A 57 17.75 -11.61 6.68
C LEU A 57 16.28 -11.91 6.41
N LEU A 58 15.89 -11.87 5.13
CA LEU A 58 14.51 -12.01 4.71
C LEU A 58 14.42 -13.04 3.58
N ARG A 59 13.55 -14.04 3.73
CA ARG A 59 13.25 -14.98 2.64
C ARG A 59 12.31 -14.32 1.64
N GLY A 60 12.68 -14.38 0.37
CA GLY A 60 11.75 -14.18 -0.74
C GLY A 60 11.59 -15.47 -1.53
N ASP A 61 10.37 -15.75 -1.92
CA ASP A 61 9.99 -16.88 -2.76
C ASP A 61 9.84 -16.39 -4.20
N GLU A 62 10.39 -17.14 -5.15
CA GLU A 62 10.31 -16.80 -6.57
C GLU A 62 8.85 -16.91 -7.05
N HIS A 63 8.39 -15.94 -7.84
CA HIS A 63 7.07 -16.02 -8.46
C HIS A 63 7.01 -17.24 -9.37
N GLN A 64 6.05 -18.13 -9.13
CA GLN A 64 5.78 -19.22 -10.06
C GLN A 64 5.26 -18.62 -11.37
N HIS A 65 5.97 -18.87 -12.47
CA HIS A 65 5.54 -18.43 -13.80
C HIS A 65 4.19 -19.08 -14.12
N VAL A 66 3.20 -18.26 -14.49
CA VAL A 66 1.79 -18.66 -14.68
C VAL A 66 1.62 -19.75 -15.77
N ASP A 67 2.63 -19.96 -16.62
CA ASP A 67 2.59 -20.92 -17.74
C ASP A 67 2.91 -22.37 -17.37
N GLU A 68 3.45 -22.69 -16.19
CA GLU A 68 3.74 -24.07 -15.80
C GLU A 68 2.61 -24.69 -14.98
N PHE A 69 1.45 -24.88 -15.63
CA PHE A 69 0.25 -25.51 -15.04
C PHE A 69 0.44 -27.00 -14.67
N PHE A 70 1.61 -27.60 -14.94
CA PHE A 70 1.87 -29.02 -14.71
C PHE A 70 3.33 -29.29 -14.33
N GLN A 71 3.79 -28.79 -13.19
CA GLN A 71 4.88 -29.45 -12.49
C GLN A 71 4.88 -29.05 -11.02
N THR A 72 4.89 -30.05 -10.15
CA THR A 72 5.21 -29.92 -8.73
C THR A 72 6.67 -29.49 -8.58
N LYS A 73 7.00 -28.26 -8.99
CA LYS A 73 8.30 -27.67 -8.73
C LYS A 73 8.24 -27.02 -7.36
N ALA A 74 9.14 -27.48 -6.48
CA ALA A 74 9.36 -26.83 -5.20
C ALA A 74 9.62 -25.34 -5.44
N THR A 75 8.90 -24.47 -4.75
CA THR A 75 9.09 -23.02 -4.83
C THR A 75 10.55 -22.71 -4.51
N HIS A 76 11.27 -22.13 -5.46
CA HIS A 76 12.64 -21.69 -5.25
C HIS A 76 12.61 -20.49 -4.29
N SER A 77 13.43 -20.55 -3.24
CA SER A 77 13.47 -19.53 -2.20
C SER A 77 14.87 -18.99 -2.06
N THR A 78 14.97 -17.67 -1.95
CA THR A 78 16.23 -16.93 -1.83
C THR A 78 16.22 -16.16 -0.52
N ILE A 79 17.35 -16.13 0.18
CA ILE A 79 17.52 -15.29 1.37
C ILE A 79 18.20 -13.98 0.96
N PHE A 80 17.51 -12.87 1.18
CA PHE A 80 18.01 -11.51 0.98
C PHE A 80 18.61 -10.99 2.28
N LEU A 81 19.79 -10.38 2.19
CA LEU A 81 20.46 -9.72 3.31
C LEU A 81 20.39 -8.21 3.13
N PHE A 82 19.86 -7.52 4.14
CA PHE A 82 19.78 -6.07 4.20
C PHE A 82 20.62 -5.58 5.36
N ASP A 83 21.74 -4.92 5.07
CA ASP A 83 22.61 -4.29 6.07
C ASP A 83 22.11 -2.88 6.39
N PHE A 84 21.77 -2.61 7.65
CA PHE A 84 21.28 -1.30 8.09
C PHE A 84 22.33 -0.19 7.99
N ASN A 85 23.63 -0.55 7.95
CA ASN A 85 24.73 0.40 7.82
C ASN A 85 25.04 0.77 6.36
N SER A 86 24.55 -0.02 5.40
CA SER A 86 24.90 0.12 3.99
C SER A 86 24.23 1.29 3.26
N TYR A 87 23.22 1.92 3.86
CA TYR A 87 22.48 3.04 3.27
C TYR A 87 22.42 4.27 4.21
N PRO A 88 22.94 5.44 3.80
CA PRO A 88 22.70 6.68 4.53
C PRO A 88 21.21 7.04 4.46
N LEU A 89 20.61 7.10 5.65
CA LEU A 89 19.19 7.26 6.00
C LEU A 89 18.47 8.53 5.46
N LYS A 90 19.02 9.23 4.47
CA LYS A 90 18.54 10.58 4.08
C LYS A 90 18.20 10.79 2.61
N GLU A 91 18.58 9.90 1.70
CA GLU A 91 18.45 10.19 0.25
C GLU A 91 17.45 9.31 -0.50
N ALA A 92 17.05 8.16 0.06
CA ALA A 92 16.19 7.20 -0.64
C ALA A 92 14.69 7.35 -0.36
N PHE A 93 14.31 8.10 0.69
CA PHE A 93 12.91 8.45 0.91
C PHE A 93 12.65 9.78 0.21
N PRO A 94 11.61 9.91 -0.63
CA PRO A 94 11.15 11.23 -1.01
C PRO A 94 10.97 12.01 0.29
N LYS A 95 11.58 13.21 0.39
CA LYS A 95 11.29 14.16 1.47
C LYS A 95 9.79 14.07 1.70
N LYS A 96 9.39 13.81 2.96
CA LYS A 96 7.97 13.78 3.35
C LYS A 96 7.26 14.79 2.47
N PRO A 97 6.31 14.37 1.62
CA PRO A 97 5.64 15.36 0.80
C PRO A 97 5.19 16.43 1.78
N ASP A 98 5.52 17.70 1.51
CA ASP A 98 5.10 18.87 2.30
C ASP A 98 3.59 19.01 2.17
N LEU A 99 2.87 17.97 2.52
CA LEU A 99 1.47 17.98 2.71
C LEU A 99 1.39 18.26 4.21
N HIS A 100 1.05 19.51 4.52
CA HIS A 100 0.38 19.88 5.75
C HIS A 100 -0.91 19.06 5.88
N LEU A 101 -0.79 17.73 6.02
CA LEU A 101 -1.89 16.86 6.34
C LEU A 101 -2.00 16.94 7.83
N LYS A 102 -3.03 17.66 8.27
CA LYS A 102 -3.62 17.42 9.57
C LYS A 102 -3.68 15.89 9.77
N PRO A 103 -3.32 15.37 10.95
CA PRO A 103 -3.36 13.94 11.21
C PRO A 103 -4.67 13.38 10.66
N VAL A 104 -4.64 12.26 9.94
CA VAL A 104 -5.84 11.71 9.25
C VAL A 104 -7.03 11.61 10.22
N GLN A 105 -6.76 11.47 11.52
CA GLN A 105 -7.70 11.47 12.64
C GLN A 105 -8.45 12.80 12.89
N GLU A 106 -7.97 13.92 12.36
CA GLU A 106 -8.61 15.25 12.41
C GLU A 106 -9.37 15.60 11.13
N LEU A 107 -9.16 14.85 10.04
CA LEU A 107 -9.88 15.05 8.79
C LEU A 107 -11.32 14.58 8.92
N GLN A 108 -12.25 15.28 8.28
CA GLN A 108 -13.63 14.84 8.17
C GLN A 108 -13.68 13.52 7.38
N TRP A 109 -14.65 12.66 7.69
CA TRP A 109 -14.76 11.33 7.06
C TRP A 109 -14.70 11.37 5.52
N ILE A 110 -15.26 12.42 4.91
CA ILE A 110 -15.26 12.60 3.46
C ILE A 110 -13.83 12.73 2.90
N GLU A 111 -12.95 13.45 3.59
CA GLU A 111 -11.56 13.69 3.17
C GLU A 111 -10.74 12.41 3.32
N ARG A 112 -11.00 11.62 4.38
CA ARG A 112 -10.36 10.30 4.56
C ARG A 112 -10.73 9.33 3.46
N CYS A 113 -12.02 9.26 3.10
CA CYS A 113 -12.50 8.41 2.01
C CYS A 113 -11.85 8.81 0.68
N ASN A 114 -11.74 10.12 0.40
CA ASN A 114 -11.10 10.61 -0.81
C ASN A 114 -9.61 10.23 -0.88
N ILE A 115 -8.88 10.31 0.23
CA ILE A 115 -7.47 9.88 0.30
C ILE A 115 -7.37 8.37 0.04
N PHE A 116 -8.16 7.56 0.76
CA PHE A 116 -8.15 6.11 0.59
C PHE A 116 -8.47 5.68 -0.85
N LEU A 117 -9.48 6.29 -1.46
CA LEU A 117 -9.85 6.02 -2.85
C LEU A 117 -8.70 6.42 -3.78
N ARG A 118 -8.15 7.62 -3.63
CA ARG A 118 -7.02 8.11 -4.46
C ARG A 118 -5.81 7.19 -4.39
N ASP A 119 -5.42 6.76 -3.19
CA ASP A 119 -4.29 5.85 -3.02
C ASP A 119 -4.56 4.50 -3.66
N ARG A 120 -5.77 3.94 -3.47
CA ARG A 120 -6.18 2.68 -4.10
C ARG A 120 -6.18 2.74 -5.63
N PHE A 121 -6.55 3.87 -6.21
CA PHE A 121 -6.56 4.05 -7.67
C PHE A 121 -5.17 4.33 -8.26
N ARG A 122 -4.19 4.75 -7.45
CA ARG A 122 -2.80 4.99 -7.89
C ARG A 122 -2.04 3.69 -8.21
N PHE A 123 -2.42 2.55 -7.62
CA PHE A 123 -1.73 1.26 -7.80
C PHE A 123 -2.25 0.41 -8.97
N LEU A 124 -3.17 0.93 -9.78
CA LEU A 124 -3.72 0.22 -10.95
C LEU A 124 -3.40 1.02 -12.21
N PRO A 125 -2.42 0.60 -13.05
CA PRO A 125 -1.99 1.34 -14.23
C PRO A 125 -3.15 1.65 -15.19
N GLU A 126 -4.07 0.70 -15.36
CA GLU A 126 -5.27 0.82 -16.21
C GLU A 126 -6.32 1.82 -15.68
N ARG A 127 -6.22 2.24 -14.42
CA ARG A 127 -7.13 3.21 -13.80
C ARG A 127 -6.52 4.59 -13.60
N GLN A 128 -5.26 4.76 -13.96
CA GLN A 128 -4.58 6.04 -13.89
C GLN A 128 -5.06 7.01 -15.00
N GLU A 129 -5.42 6.47 -16.16
CA GLU A 129 -6.14 7.22 -17.22
C GLU A 129 -7.52 7.67 -16.74
N VAL A 130 -8.26 6.79 -16.08
CA VAL A 130 -9.57 7.12 -15.48
C VAL A 130 -9.42 8.19 -14.38
N LEU A 131 -8.31 8.22 -13.63
CA LEU A 131 -8.03 9.27 -12.65
C LEU A 131 -7.77 10.63 -13.32
N LEU A 132 -7.04 10.65 -14.44
CA LEU A 132 -6.83 11.87 -15.24
C LEU A 132 -8.14 12.36 -15.86
N GLU A 133 -9.01 11.44 -16.29
CA GLU A 133 -10.36 11.76 -16.75
C GLU A 133 -11.31 12.18 -15.60
N MET A 134 -11.15 11.62 -14.39
CA MET A 134 -11.89 12.00 -13.18
C MET A 134 -11.45 13.35 -12.61
N GLU A 135 -10.23 13.79 -12.89
CA GLU A 135 -9.72 15.10 -12.51
C GLU A 135 -10.29 16.20 -13.42
N ASN A 136 -10.81 15.85 -14.60
CA ASN A 136 -11.62 16.76 -15.40
C ASN A 136 -12.98 17.00 -14.71
N GLN A 137 -13.27 18.27 -14.47
CA GLN A 137 -14.48 18.78 -13.82
C GLN A 137 -15.78 18.26 -14.47
N GLU A 138 -15.74 17.97 -15.78
CA GLU A 138 -16.85 17.40 -16.55
C GLU A 138 -17.31 16.02 -16.07
N TYR A 139 -16.40 15.16 -15.58
CA TYR A 139 -16.77 13.81 -15.14
C TYR A 139 -17.56 13.84 -13.82
N TRP A 140 -17.23 14.76 -12.92
CA TRP A 140 -17.98 15.00 -11.68
C TRP A 140 -19.38 15.56 -11.96
N ASP A 141 -19.50 16.47 -12.92
CA ASP A 141 -20.79 17.01 -13.35
C ASP A 141 -21.69 15.91 -13.95
N CYS A 142 -21.12 15.00 -14.75
CA CYS A 142 -21.83 13.82 -15.27
C CYS A 142 -22.32 12.88 -14.16
N LEU A 143 -21.47 12.61 -13.16
CA LEU A 143 -21.84 11.76 -12.01
C LEU A 143 -22.95 12.38 -11.16
N GLN A 144 -22.87 13.69 -10.88
CA GLN A 144 -23.90 14.41 -10.15
C GLN A 144 -25.23 14.43 -10.91
N ALA A 145 -25.19 14.67 -12.22
CA ALA A 145 -26.38 14.63 -13.06
C ALA A 145 -27.02 13.22 -13.06
N ARG A 146 -26.21 12.16 -13.08
CA ARG A 146 -26.69 10.78 -13.02
C ARG A 146 -27.30 10.45 -11.66
N ALA A 147 -26.69 10.89 -10.57
CA ALA A 147 -27.23 10.71 -9.22
C ALA A 147 -28.58 11.42 -9.07
N ALA A 148 -28.66 12.69 -9.48
CA ALA A 148 -29.90 13.47 -9.44
C ALA A 148 -31.02 12.86 -10.32
N ALA A 149 -30.66 12.27 -11.46
CA ALA A 149 -31.61 11.53 -12.29
C ALA A 149 -32.13 10.27 -11.58
N MET A 150 -31.27 9.49 -10.93
CA MET A 150 -31.68 8.31 -10.19
C MET A 150 -32.56 8.64 -8.98
N ASP A 151 -32.31 9.76 -8.29
CA ASP A 151 -33.15 10.21 -7.18
C ASP A 151 -34.54 10.63 -7.65
N LYS A 152 -34.64 11.35 -8.79
CA LYS A 152 -35.93 11.67 -9.41
C LYS A 152 -36.71 10.43 -9.83
N GLU A 153 -36.06 9.41 -10.37
CA GLU A 153 -36.71 8.15 -10.72
C GLU A 153 -37.21 7.40 -9.47
N ARG A 154 -36.45 7.44 -8.36
CA ARG A 154 -36.88 6.85 -7.08
C ARG A 154 -38.08 7.58 -6.48
N GLU A 155 -38.19 8.90 -6.66
CA GLU A 155 -39.35 9.67 -6.21
C GLU A 155 -40.60 9.39 -7.06
N LYS A 156 -40.47 9.25 -8.38
CA LYS A 156 -41.57 8.86 -9.28
C LYS A 156 -42.14 7.49 -8.92
N VAL A 157 -41.27 6.50 -8.69
CA VAL A 157 -41.68 5.14 -8.27
C VAL A 157 -42.37 5.13 -6.89
N LYS A 158 -42.06 6.09 -6.01
CA LYS A 158 -42.76 6.26 -4.72
C LYS A 158 -44.10 6.99 -4.86
N GLY A 159 -44.26 7.86 -5.86
CA GLY A 159 -45.52 8.54 -6.18
C GLY A 159 -46.57 7.60 -6.77
N GLU A 160 -46.16 6.70 -7.67
CA GLU A 160 -47.07 5.74 -8.33
C GLU A 160 -47.58 4.64 -7.38
N LYS A 161 -46.91 4.37 -6.26
CA LYS A 161 -47.37 3.40 -5.23
C LYS A 161 -48.39 3.98 -4.24
N LYS A 162 -48.74 5.26 -4.33
CA LYS A 162 -49.69 5.94 -3.44
C LYS A 162 -51.04 6.28 -4.10
N GLN A 163 -51.29 5.78 -5.31
CA GLN A 163 -52.53 6.00 -6.05
C GLN A 163 -53.33 4.70 -6.19
#